data_AF-A0A7W1XXF9-F1
#
_entry.id   AF-A0A7W1XXF9-F1
#
_cell.length_a   1.000
_cell.length_b   1.000
_cell.length_c   1.000
_cell.angle_alpha   90.00
_cell.angle_beta   90.00
_cell.angle_gamma   90.00
#
_symmetry.space_group_name_H-M   'P 1'
#
loop_
_entity.id
_entity.type
_entity.pdbx_description
1 polymer ?
#
loop_
_entity_poly.entity_id
_entity_poly.type
_entity_poly.pdbx_seq_one_letter_code
_entity_poly.pdbx_strand_id
1 'polypeptide(L)'
;MDQDSLQKKMHALEQMRRVETRITEGSLPLIRHIIHELENEFHSPVADSDQLILHRGELWWEDLDPLFSSEDPRCFPVVRDFLAQRAIQIPLTHFKNRSTFEGRSWVDLIKPIREQVQKRMQLRHIAGTP
;
A
#
# COMPACT_ATOMS: atom_id res chain seq x y z
N MET A 1 17.81 1.31 -32.54
CA MET A 1 16.82 1.47 -31.45
C MET A 1 15.64 2.23 -32.03
N ASP A 2 14.45 1.66 -31.94
CA ASP A 2 13.26 2.15 -32.63
C ASP A 2 12.67 3.35 -31.89
N GLN A 3 12.39 4.45 -32.60
CA GLN A 3 11.93 5.72 -32.00
C GLN A 3 10.59 5.54 -31.25
N ASP A 4 9.75 4.63 -31.75
CA ASP A 4 8.49 4.20 -31.13
C ASP A 4 8.69 3.48 -29.79
N SER A 5 9.79 2.75 -29.63
CA SER A 5 10.12 2.07 -28.37
C SER A 5 10.51 3.07 -27.28
N LEU A 6 11.25 4.12 -27.64
CA LEU A 6 11.67 5.16 -26.71
C LEU A 6 10.48 6.00 -26.22
N GLN A 7 9.57 6.39 -27.13
CA GLN A 7 8.37 7.12 -26.78
C GLN A 7 7.47 6.34 -25.82
N LYS A 8 7.29 5.04 -26.05
CA LYS A 8 6.52 4.15 -25.16
C LYS A 8 7.13 4.08 -23.75
N LYS A 9 8.45 3.96 -23.65
CA LYS A 9 9.16 3.95 -22.36
C LYS A 9 9.03 5.28 -21.62
N MET A 10 9.21 6.41 -22.31
CA MET A 10 9.05 7.74 -21.71
C MET A 10 7.63 7.96 -21.19
N HIS A 11 6.63 7.62 -21.99
CA HIS A 11 5.23 7.71 -21.57
C HIS A 11 4.94 6.82 -20.35
N ALA A 12 5.51 5.62 -20.30
CA ALA A 12 5.36 4.73 -19.15
C ALA A 12 5.93 5.37 -17.86
N LEU A 13 7.11 5.98 -17.92
CA LEU A 13 7.72 6.68 -16.80
C LEU A 13 6.88 7.87 -16.30
N GLU A 14 6.30 8.64 -17.22
CA GLU A 14 5.38 9.74 -16.85
C GLU A 14 4.11 9.23 -16.19
N GLN A 15 3.55 8.14 -16.71
CA GLN A 15 2.38 7.49 -16.10
C GLN A 15 2.71 6.91 -14.73
N MET A 16 3.92 6.37 -14.51
CA MET A 16 4.36 5.88 -13.20
C MET A 16 4.24 6.97 -12.16
N ARG A 17 4.80 8.17 -12.39
CA ARG A 17 4.72 9.28 -11.42
C ARG A 17 3.28 9.60 -11.00
N ARG A 18 2.33 9.57 -11.95
CA ARG A 18 0.91 9.82 -11.64
C ARG A 18 0.30 8.71 -10.81
N VAL A 19 0.65 7.47 -11.09
CA VAL A 19 0.20 6.28 -10.34
C VAL A 19 0.76 6.32 -8.91
N GLU A 20 2.03 6.67 -8.77
CA GLU A 20 2.76 6.81 -7.51
C GLU A 20 2.15 7.88 -6.59
N THR A 21 1.77 9.04 -7.14
CA THR A 21 1.01 10.06 -6.41
C THR A 21 -0.33 9.50 -5.91
N ARG A 22 -1.08 8.79 -6.76
CA ARG A 22 -2.37 8.19 -6.37
C ARG A 22 -2.24 7.12 -5.28
N ILE A 23 -1.16 6.33 -5.32
CA ILE A 23 -0.85 5.35 -4.27
C ILE A 23 -0.64 6.08 -2.94
N THR A 24 0.17 7.15 -2.96
CA THR A 24 0.48 7.94 -1.76
C THR A 24 -0.76 8.62 -1.19
N GLU A 25 -1.58 9.25 -2.03
CA GLU A 25 -2.84 9.88 -1.58
C GLU A 25 -3.85 8.85 -1.08
N GLY A 26 -3.96 7.71 -1.77
CA GLY A 26 -4.85 6.62 -1.41
C GLY A 26 -4.45 5.90 -0.13
N SER A 27 -3.16 5.87 0.22
CA SER A 27 -2.68 5.23 1.44
C SER A 27 -3.02 6.02 2.71
N LEU A 28 -3.14 7.35 2.65
CA LEU A 28 -3.45 8.19 3.83
C LEU A 28 -4.69 7.72 4.63
N PRO A 29 -5.88 7.49 4.02
CA PRO A 29 -7.01 6.97 4.76
C PRO A 29 -6.80 5.53 5.28
N LEU A 30 -6.03 4.70 4.56
CA LEU A 30 -5.69 3.36 5.02
C LEU A 30 -4.76 3.40 6.24
N ILE A 31 -3.77 4.29 6.25
CA ILE A 31 -2.86 4.52 7.38
C ILE A 31 -3.66 4.92 8.62
N ARG A 32 -4.61 5.86 8.50
CA ARG A 32 -5.48 6.25 9.61
C ARG A 32 -6.30 5.07 10.14
N HIS A 33 -6.84 4.24 9.25
CA HIS A 33 -7.59 3.05 9.66
C HIS A 33 -6.69 2.04 10.39
N ILE A 34 -5.47 1.79 9.90
CA ILE A 34 -4.48 0.92 10.56
C ILE A 34 -4.15 1.44 11.95
N ILE A 35 -3.82 2.72 12.09
CA ILE A 35 -3.49 3.32 13.39
C ILE A 35 -4.68 3.20 14.35
N HIS A 36 -5.88 3.57 13.90
CA HIS A 36 -7.10 3.47 14.70
C HIS A 36 -7.36 2.05 15.21
N GLU A 37 -7.23 1.05 14.34
CA GLU A 37 -7.41 -0.35 14.70
C GLU A 37 -6.38 -0.81 15.74
N LEU A 38 -5.12 -0.41 15.57
CA LEU A 38 -4.03 -0.78 16.48
C LEU A 38 -4.16 -0.16 17.86
N GLU A 39 -4.60 1.10 17.92
CA GLU A 39 -4.80 1.80 19.18
C GLU A 39 -6.01 1.26 19.93
N ASN A 40 -7.10 0.94 19.23
CA ASN A 40 -8.35 0.52 19.87
C ASN A 40 -8.40 -0.98 20.22
N GLU A 41 -7.98 -1.86 19.31
CA GLU A 41 -8.07 -3.30 19.57
C GLU A 41 -6.87 -3.80 20.38
N PHE A 42 -5.67 -3.38 20.01
CA PHE A 42 -4.45 -3.91 20.61
C PHE A 42 -3.97 -3.07 21.80
N HIS A 43 -4.71 -2.01 22.15
CA HIS A 43 -4.36 -1.04 23.19
C HIS A 43 -2.90 -0.58 23.09
N SER A 44 -2.41 -0.48 21.85
CA SER A 44 -1.01 -0.26 21.55
C SER A 44 -0.85 1.11 20.91
N PRO A 45 -0.58 2.17 21.69
CA PRO A 45 -0.44 3.52 21.16
C PRO A 45 0.64 3.53 20.08
N VAL A 46 0.34 4.08 18.91
CA VAL A 46 1.33 4.11 17.82
C VAL A 46 2.19 5.36 18.01
N ALA A 47 3.46 5.19 18.37
CA ALA A 47 4.38 6.30 18.54
C ALA A 47 4.56 7.08 17.22
N ASP A 48 4.71 8.40 17.28
CA ASP A 48 4.89 9.26 16.10
C ASP A 48 6.02 8.77 15.18
N SER A 49 7.11 8.27 15.77
CA SER A 49 8.24 7.67 15.03
C SER A 49 7.84 6.47 14.19
N ASP A 50 6.90 5.66 14.67
CA ASP A 50 6.43 4.47 13.97
C ASP A 50 5.40 4.87 12.91
N GLN A 51 4.56 5.88 13.20
CA GLN A 51 3.63 6.45 12.22
C GLN A 51 4.39 7.03 11.01
N LEU A 52 5.55 7.65 11.23
CA LEU A 52 6.39 8.17 10.15
C LEU A 52 6.77 7.11 9.11
N ILE A 53 6.91 5.84 9.52
CA ILE A 53 7.20 4.74 8.57
C ILE A 53 6.01 4.53 7.65
N LEU A 54 4.79 4.48 8.19
CA LEU A 54 3.57 4.33 7.40
C LEU A 54 3.36 5.53 6.46
N HIS A 55 3.83 6.72 6.83
CA HIS A 55 3.71 7.92 6.00
C HIS A 55 4.78 8.06 4.89
N ARG A 56 5.74 7.14 4.79
CA ARG A 56 6.71 7.10 3.68
C ARG A 56 6.04 6.59 2.41
N GLY A 57 5.57 7.51 1.57
CA GLY A 57 4.82 7.20 0.35
C GLY A 57 5.56 6.26 -0.61
N GLU A 58 6.87 6.34 -0.67
CA GLU A 58 7.74 5.48 -1.48
C GLU A 58 7.81 4.03 -1.00
N LEU A 59 7.27 3.68 0.17
CA LEU A 59 7.19 2.27 0.59
C LEU A 59 5.87 1.62 0.15
N TRP A 60 4.87 2.42 -0.24
CA TRP A 60 3.55 1.93 -0.64
C TRP A 60 3.47 1.41 -2.06
N TRP A 61 4.46 1.74 -2.88
CA TRP A 61 4.50 1.38 -4.30
C TRP A 61 5.36 0.15 -4.59
N GLU A 62 5.82 -0.52 -3.53
CA GLU A 62 6.57 -1.78 -3.61
C GLU A 62 5.67 -2.94 -4.08
N ASP A 63 6.30 -3.99 -4.57
CA ASP A 63 5.59 -5.15 -5.09
C ASP A 63 4.79 -5.82 -3.97
N LEU A 64 3.51 -6.11 -4.25
CA LEU A 64 2.59 -6.67 -3.26
C LEU A 64 3.02 -8.06 -2.83
N ASP A 65 2.87 -8.34 -1.54
CA ASP A 65 3.12 -9.66 -0.99
C ASP A 65 1.98 -10.62 -1.39
N PRO A 66 2.26 -11.68 -2.18
CA PRO A 66 1.23 -12.59 -2.67
C PRO A 66 0.69 -13.54 -1.59
N LEU A 67 1.32 -13.60 -0.41
CA LEU A 67 0.89 -14.46 0.70
C LEU A 67 -0.38 -13.93 1.38
N PHE A 68 -0.68 -12.64 1.23
CA PHE A 68 -1.83 -12.00 1.85
C PHE A 68 -2.98 -11.80 0.86
N SER A 69 -4.21 -11.89 1.37
CA SER A 69 -5.41 -11.71 0.55
C SER A 69 -5.51 -10.27 0.03
N SER A 70 -6.34 -10.06 -0.99
CA SER A 70 -6.63 -8.71 -1.52
C SER A 70 -7.38 -7.80 -0.55
N GLU A 71 -7.81 -8.32 0.60
CA GLU A 71 -8.56 -7.63 1.64
C GLU A 71 -7.70 -7.40 2.90
N ASP A 72 -6.45 -7.87 2.89
CA ASP A 72 -5.54 -7.78 4.01
C ASP A 72 -4.49 -6.68 3.75
N PRO A 73 -4.42 -5.65 4.62
CA PRO A 73 -3.47 -4.55 4.44
C PRO A 73 -2.01 -5.00 4.51
N ARG A 74 -1.70 -6.18 5.06
CA ARG A 74 -0.35 -6.76 5.05
C ARG A 74 0.15 -7.16 3.67
N CYS A 75 -0.71 -7.14 2.64
CA CYS A 75 -0.25 -7.28 1.27
C CYS A 75 0.66 -6.11 0.83
N PHE A 76 0.65 -4.98 1.54
CA PHE A 76 1.63 -3.91 1.38
C PHE A 76 2.84 -4.15 2.31
N PRO A 77 4.07 -4.26 1.76
CA PRO A 77 5.28 -4.50 2.54
C PRO A 77 5.45 -3.53 3.72
N VAL A 78 5.21 -2.23 3.50
CA VAL A 78 5.27 -1.20 4.54
C VAL A 78 4.41 -1.52 5.77
N VAL A 79 3.21 -2.09 5.56
CA VAL A 79 2.31 -2.44 6.66
C VAL A 79 2.81 -3.68 7.38
N ARG A 80 3.22 -4.71 6.63
CA ARG A 80 3.79 -5.94 7.20
C ARG A 80 5.02 -5.64 8.05
N ASP A 81 5.94 -4.85 7.51
CA ASP A 81 7.22 -4.54 8.14
C ASP A 81 7.02 -3.67 9.38
N PHE A 82 6.09 -2.71 9.32
CA PHE A 82 5.66 -1.94 10.49
C PHE A 82 5.09 -2.83 11.60
N LEU A 83 4.17 -3.76 11.28
CA LEU A 83 3.62 -4.67 12.29
C LEU A 83 4.68 -5.60 12.88
N ALA A 84 5.60 -6.09 12.05
CA ALA A 84 6.72 -6.93 12.48
C ALA A 84 7.68 -6.17 13.42
N GLN A 85 8.01 -4.91 13.10
CA GLN A 85 8.85 -4.07 13.94
C GLN A 85 8.24 -3.82 15.32
N ARG A 86 6.90 -3.71 15.39
CA ARG A 86 6.17 -3.56 16.66
C ARG A 86 5.92 -4.89 17.39
N ALA A 87 6.39 -6.01 16.85
CA ALA A 87 6.14 -7.36 17.35
C ALA A 87 4.64 -7.68 17.55
N ILE A 88 3.77 -7.05 16.76
CA ILE A 88 2.31 -7.25 16.83
C ILE A 88 1.96 -8.49 16.01
N GLN A 89 1.48 -9.54 16.68
CA GLN A 89 1.02 -10.75 16.01
C GLN A 89 -0.49 -10.65 15.72
N ILE A 90 -0.81 -10.52 14.44
CA ILE A 90 -2.20 -10.45 13.96
C ILE A 90 -2.54 -11.74 13.19
N PRO A 91 -3.63 -12.47 13.53
CA PRO A 91 -4.05 -13.63 12.75
C PRO A 91 -4.32 -13.30 11.27
N LEU A 92 -4.10 -14.25 10.35
CA LEU A 92 -4.33 -14.04 8.92
C LEU A 92 -5.78 -13.62 8.58
N THR A 93 -6.74 -14.05 9.38
CA THR A 93 -8.17 -13.78 9.17
C THR A 93 -8.66 -12.47 9.79
N HIS A 94 -7.81 -11.76 10.54
CA HIS A 94 -8.22 -10.65 11.39
C HIS A 94 -8.95 -9.55 10.61
N PHE A 95 -8.40 -9.08 9.49
CA PHE A 95 -8.95 -7.95 8.74
C PHE A 95 -10.19 -8.28 7.90
N LYS A 96 -10.48 -9.57 7.67
CA LYS A 96 -11.51 -10.01 6.72
C LYS A 96 -12.94 -9.59 7.12
N ASN A 97 -13.20 -9.44 8.42
CA ASN A 97 -14.55 -9.21 8.96
C ASN A 97 -14.63 -7.98 9.87
N ARG A 98 -13.73 -7.00 9.70
CA ARG A 98 -13.66 -5.84 10.58
C ARG A 98 -14.65 -4.74 10.22
N SER A 99 -15.01 -4.00 11.25
CA SER A 99 -15.87 -2.82 11.20
C SER A 99 -15.36 -1.80 10.19
N THR A 100 -16.27 -1.00 9.65
CA THR A 100 -15.89 0.17 8.86
C THR A 100 -15.34 1.26 9.77
N PHE A 101 -14.37 2.02 9.26
CA PHE A 101 -13.87 3.24 9.88
C PHE A 101 -14.12 4.40 8.93
N GLU A 102 -14.64 5.52 9.43
CA GLU A 102 -15.08 6.67 8.61
C GLU A 102 -16.05 6.26 7.47
N GLY A 103 -16.87 5.22 7.69
CA GLY A 103 -17.81 4.69 6.70
C GLY A 103 -17.17 3.90 5.55
N ARG A 104 -15.88 3.56 5.64
CA ARG A 104 -15.15 2.78 4.61
C ARG A 104 -14.69 1.44 5.18
N SER A 105 -14.85 0.37 4.40
CA SER A 105 -14.31 -0.94 4.75
C SER A 105 -12.81 -1.05 4.41
N TRP A 106 -12.14 -2.08 4.94
CA TRP A 106 -10.77 -2.42 4.55
C TRP A 106 -10.65 -2.64 3.05
N VAL A 107 -11.62 -3.34 2.44
CA VAL A 107 -11.64 -3.62 1.01
C VAL A 107 -11.72 -2.33 0.19
N ASP A 108 -12.55 -1.38 0.61
CA ASP A 108 -12.71 -0.09 -0.08
C ASP A 108 -11.43 0.74 -0.07
N LEU A 109 -10.59 0.57 0.95
CA LEU A 109 -9.32 1.28 1.09
C LEU A 109 -8.18 0.55 0.37
N ILE A 110 -8.11 -0.77 0.49
CA ILE A 110 -7.00 -1.57 -0.05
C ILE A 110 -7.10 -1.71 -1.57
N LYS A 111 -8.28 -2.03 -2.09
CA LYS A 111 -8.46 -2.38 -3.51
C LYS A 111 -7.99 -1.28 -4.46
N PRO A 112 -8.35 0.01 -4.28
CA PRO A 112 -7.89 1.06 -5.18
C PRO A 112 -6.37 1.23 -5.19
N ILE A 113 -5.72 1.12 -4.02
CA ILE A 113 -4.26 1.23 -3.90
C ILE A 113 -3.60 0.03 -4.60
N ARG A 114 -4.09 -1.18 -4.34
CA ARG A 114 -3.62 -2.42 -4.96
C ARG A 114 -3.67 -2.37 -6.48
N GLU A 115 -4.76 -1.89 -7.06
CA GLU A 115 -4.89 -1.71 -8.51
C GLU A 115 -3.85 -0.72 -9.05
N GLN A 116 -3.56 0.37 -8.32
CA GLN A 116 -2.50 1.30 -8.71
C GLN A 116 -1.11 0.65 -8.62
N VAL A 117 -0.80 -0.11 -7.57
CA VAL A 117 0.48 -0.83 -7.44
C VAL A 117 0.66 -1.81 -8.60
N GLN A 118 -0.36 -2.60 -8.92
CA GLN A 118 -0.32 -3.51 -10.08
C GLN A 118 -0.12 -2.77 -11.40
N LYS A 119 -0.79 -1.63 -11.58
CA LYS A 119 -0.56 -0.76 -12.74
C LYS A 119 0.88 -0.24 -12.80
N ARG A 120 1.45 0.15 -11.66
CA ARG A 120 2.86 0.58 -11.58
C ARG A 120 3.81 -0.56 -11.99
N MET A 121 3.57 -1.79 -11.54
CA MET A 121 4.36 -2.96 -11.95
C MET A 121 4.32 -3.18 -13.47
N GLN A 122 3.16 -3.05 -14.09
CA GLN A 122 3.02 -3.15 -15.55
C GLN A 122 3.80 -2.03 -16.26
N LEU A 123 3.74 -0.80 -15.75
CA LEU A 123 4.47 0.34 -16.31
C LEU A 123 6.00 0.19 -16.16
N ARG A 124 6.48 -0.35 -15.02
CA ARG A 124 7.89 -0.71 -14.81
C ARG A 124 8.38 -1.68 -15.88
N HIS A 125 7.59 -2.71 -16.16
CA HIS A 125 7.91 -3.69 -17.20
C HIS A 125 8.02 -3.04 -18.60
N ILE A 126 7.10 -2.13 -18.94
CA ILE A 126 7.13 -1.39 -20.21
C ILE A 126 8.35 -0.46 -20.28
N ALA A 127 8.66 0.24 -19.19
CA ALA A 127 9.78 1.16 -19.11
C ALA A 127 11.15 0.43 -19.12
N GLY A 128 11.17 -0.85 -18.72
CA GLY A 128 12.39 -1.63 -18.55
C GLY A 128 13.17 -1.21 -17.31
N THR A 129 12.47 -0.75 -16.27
CA THR A 129 13.04 -0.35 -14.98
C THR A 129 12.90 -1.50 -13.98
N PRO A 130 13.86 -1.66 -13.04
CA PRO A 130 13.76 -2.66 -11.98
C PRO A 130 12.52 -2.45 -11.12
#